data_AF-A0A1Q9D4A0-F1
#
_entry.id   AF-A0A1Q9D4A0-F1
#
_cell.length_a   1.000
_cell.length_b   1.000
_cell.length_c   1.000
_cell.angle_alpha   90.00
_cell.angle_beta   90.00
_cell.angle_gamma   90.00
#
_symmetry.space_group_name_H-M   'P 1'
#
loop_
_entity.id
_entity.type
_entity.pdbx_description
1 polymer ?
#
loop_
_entity_poly.entity_id
_entity_poly.type
_entity_poly.pdbx_seq_one_letter_code
_entity_poly.pdbx_strand_id
1 'polypeptide(L)'
;MFPLKLSPRFGSSLAGVRSARYALSFGTASRVREHLPLVSLLSVEEETRRMARADLEVHASSRADLVKTHAALAAEHTALDRAVLSVVVQSMSPAVQQNRPEQSEQVKHPSRSCVWCRVEDAQHVMVPCGHLCYCHGCVQKLRGEWKEKCPVCRRLYREVVRVFA
;
A
#
# COMPACT_ATOMS: atom_id res chain seq x y z
N MET A 1 8.62 42.24 23.84
CA MET A 1 9.26 42.00 25.14
C MET A 1 9.09 40.52 25.46
N PHE A 2 10.17 39.75 25.32
CA PHE A 2 10.29 38.29 25.47
C PHE A 2 10.14 37.88 26.96
N PRO A 3 9.83 36.60 27.29
CA PRO A 3 10.92 35.63 27.43
C PRO A 3 10.65 34.25 26.81
N LEU A 4 11.70 33.77 26.16
CA LEU A 4 12.00 32.37 25.88
C LEU A 4 12.26 31.63 27.21
N LYS A 5 11.73 30.41 27.37
CA LYS A 5 12.26 29.37 28.26
C LYS A 5 12.27 28.06 27.45
N LEU A 6 13.43 27.61 26.97
CA LEU A 6 14.45 26.77 27.63
C LEU A 6 13.95 25.37 28.05
N SER A 7 14.58 24.38 27.41
CA SER A 7 14.52 22.90 27.52
C SER A 7 14.78 22.29 28.91
N PRO A 8 14.55 20.96 29.09
CA PRO A 8 15.68 19.99 29.09
C PRO A 8 15.36 18.67 28.33
N ARG A 9 16.24 18.20 27.43
CA ARG A 9 17.31 17.17 27.60
C ARG A 9 16.82 15.75 27.90
N PHE A 10 17.07 14.85 26.93
CA PHE A 10 17.84 13.58 26.98
C PHE A 10 17.50 12.81 25.69
N GLY A 11 18.37 12.75 24.67
CA GLY A 11 19.47 11.77 24.52
C GLY A 11 18.87 10.42 24.10
N SER A 12 19.12 9.82 22.94
CA SER A 12 20.40 9.58 22.24
C SER A 12 20.09 9.09 20.81
N SER A 13 20.84 9.52 19.78
CA SER A 13 21.86 8.70 19.08
C SER A 13 21.25 7.49 18.36
N LEU A 14 21.21 7.37 17.02
CA LEU A 14 22.34 7.34 16.09
C LEU A 14 21.83 7.59 14.66
N ALA A 15 22.30 8.66 14.01
CA ALA A 15 22.16 8.85 12.58
C ALA A 15 23.50 9.30 11.99
N GLY A 16 23.93 8.59 10.94
CA GLY A 16 24.89 9.12 9.98
C GLY A 16 26.36 8.81 10.27
N VAL A 17 26.75 7.55 10.11
CA VAL A 17 28.17 7.25 9.86
C VAL A 17 28.48 7.71 8.42
N ARG A 18 28.91 8.97 8.29
CA ARG A 18 29.50 9.50 7.06
C ARG A 18 30.78 8.73 6.80
N SER A 19 30.86 8.15 5.61
CA SER A 19 32.01 7.46 5.03
C SER A 19 33.29 8.28 5.23
N ALA A 20 34.12 7.87 6.19
CA ALA A 20 35.47 8.37 6.35
C ALA A 20 36.32 7.76 5.24
N ARG A 21 36.51 8.51 4.16
CA ARG A 21 37.52 8.25 3.14
C ARG A 21 38.89 8.36 3.82
N TYR A 22 39.45 7.24 4.27
CA TYR A 22 40.88 7.16 4.55
C TYR A 22 41.62 7.13 3.21
N ALA A 23 42.08 8.30 2.79
CA ALA A 23 43.07 8.43 1.75
C ALA A 23 44.42 7.91 2.29
N LEU A 24 44.73 6.65 2.04
CA LEU A 24 46.07 6.13 2.25
C LEU A 24 46.92 6.57 1.05
N SER A 25 47.75 7.56 1.33
CA SER A 25 48.87 8.02 0.49
C SER A 25 49.76 6.84 0.12
N PHE A 26 49.97 6.66 -1.18
CA PHE A 26 50.93 5.72 -1.76
C PHE A 26 52.35 6.06 -1.29
N GLY A 27 52.88 5.25 -0.38
CA GLY A 27 54.30 5.17 -0.04
C GLY A 27 54.81 3.79 -0.45
N THR A 28 55.82 3.75 -1.32
CA THR A 28 56.44 2.53 -1.86
C THR A 28 57.13 1.72 -0.76
N ALA A 29 56.63 0.53 -0.45
CA ALA A 29 57.41 -0.52 0.22
C ALA A 29 56.77 -1.90 0.05
N SER A 30 57.47 -2.76 -0.69
CA SER A 30 57.62 -4.20 -0.48
C SER A 30 56.46 -5.00 0.12
N ARG A 31 55.75 -5.71 -0.76
CA ARG A 31 55.52 -7.16 -0.69
C ARG A 31 55.39 -7.77 0.72
N VAL A 32 54.31 -7.44 1.44
CA VAL A 32 53.78 -8.37 2.46
C VAL A 32 52.61 -9.08 1.81
N ARG A 33 52.81 -10.35 1.44
CA ARG A 33 51.69 -11.27 1.19
C ARG A 33 50.94 -11.35 2.52
N GLU A 34 49.86 -10.60 2.67
CA GLU A 34 48.91 -10.84 3.74
C GLU A 34 48.27 -12.20 3.46
N HIS A 35 48.86 -13.26 4.02
CA HIS A 35 48.18 -14.51 4.25
C HIS A 35 47.12 -14.24 5.34
N LEU A 36 46.03 -13.58 4.96
CA LEU A 36 44.82 -13.59 5.77
C LEU A 36 44.31 -15.04 5.71
N PRO A 37 44.30 -15.79 6.82
CA PRO A 37 43.98 -17.20 6.77
C PRO A 37 42.53 -17.33 6.31
N LEU A 38 42.29 -18.03 5.20
CA LEU A 38 40.95 -18.28 4.65
C LEU A 38 39.96 -18.85 5.69
N VAL A 39 40.48 -19.44 6.76
CA VAL A 39 39.73 -19.95 7.91
C VAL A 39 38.98 -18.85 8.67
N SER A 40 39.52 -17.62 8.77
CA SER A 40 38.85 -16.53 9.50
C SER A 40 37.68 -15.93 8.72
N LEU A 41 37.77 -15.88 7.39
CA LEU A 41 36.68 -15.39 6.54
C LEU A 41 35.47 -16.33 6.57
N LEU A 42 35.70 -17.65 6.55
CA LEU A 42 34.61 -18.62 6.70
C LEU A 42 33.89 -18.49 8.05
N SER A 43 34.61 -18.22 9.13
CA SER A 43 34.00 -17.96 10.44
C SER A 43 33.24 -16.63 10.50
N VAL A 44 33.73 -15.58 9.84
CA VAL A 44 33.00 -14.30 9.74
C VAL A 44 31.76 -14.42 8.85
N GLU A 45 31.85 -15.16 7.75
CA GLU A 45 30.70 -15.48 6.89
C GLU A 45 29.67 -16.35 7.61
N GLU A 46 30.12 -17.31 8.42
CA GLU A 46 29.21 -18.13 9.23
C GLU A 46 28.54 -17.29 10.34
N GLU A 47 29.29 -16.41 11.00
CA GLU A 47 28.75 -15.52 12.03
C GLU A 47 27.77 -14.49 11.44
N THR A 48 28.10 -13.90 10.30
CA THR A 48 27.17 -13.00 9.57
C THR A 48 25.92 -13.73 9.09
N ARG A 49 26.02 -15.00 8.66
CA ARG A 49 24.86 -15.85 8.33
C ARG A 49 24.04 -16.19 9.58
N ARG A 50 24.67 -16.45 10.73
CA ARG A 50 23.99 -16.70 12.01
C ARG A 50 23.22 -15.46 12.45
N MET A 51 23.86 -14.30 12.42
CA MET A 51 23.21 -13.01 12.71
C MET A 51 22.04 -12.73 11.77
N ALA A 52 22.22 -12.89 10.46
CA ALA A 52 21.15 -12.67 9.48
C ALA A 52 19.94 -13.61 9.67
N ARG A 53 20.17 -14.86 10.10
CA ARG A 53 19.09 -15.80 10.46
C ARG A 53 18.35 -15.34 11.71
N ALA A 54 19.07 -14.95 12.76
CA ALA A 54 18.47 -14.44 13.98
C ALA A 54 17.63 -13.17 13.71
N ASP A 55 18.13 -12.23 12.90
CA ASP A 55 17.39 -11.04 12.49
C ASP A 55 16.11 -11.41 11.73
N LEU A 56 16.19 -12.36 10.79
CA LEU A 56 15.04 -12.84 10.03
C LEU A 56 14.00 -13.52 10.95
N GLU A 57 14.43 -14.30 11.93
CA GLU A 57 13.55 -14.95 12.91
C GLU A 57 12.82 -13.93 13.79
N VAL A 58 13.53 -12.92 14.29
CA VAL A 58 12.94 -11.82 15.08
C VAL A 58 11.90 -11.06 14.26
N HIS A 59 12.24 -10.72 13.01
CA HIS A 59 11.30 -10.06 12.10
C HIS A 59 10.10 -10.94 11.75
N ALA A 60 10.30 -12.25 11.57
CA ALA A 60 9.22 -13.20 11.29
C ALA A 60 8.26 -13.32 12.49
N SER A 61 8.79 -13.42 13.72
CA SER A 61 7.99 -13.46 14.94
C SER A 61 7.18 -12.17 15.13
N SER A 62 7.84 -11.00 14.98
CA SER A 62 7.17 -9.70 15.10
C SER A 62 6.02 -9.55 14.07
N ARG A 63 6.22 -10.00 12.83
CA ARG A 63 5.17 -10.01 11.81
C ARG A 63 4.04 -10.97 12.18
N ALA A 64 4.35 -12.16 12.68
CA ALA A 64 3.33 -13.11 13.11
C ALA A 64 2.48 -12.56 14.27
N ASP A 65 3.09 -11.88 15.22
CA ASP A 65 2.39 -11.28 16.36
C ASP A 65 1.54 -10.08 15.91
N LEU A 66 2.02 -9.26 14.97
CA LEU A 66 1.22 -8.19 14.36
C LEU A 66 -0.01 -8.74 13.61
N VAL A 67 0.13 -9.87 12.90
CA VAL A 67 -1.00 -10.50 12.21
C VAL A 67 -2.04 -11.01 13.21
N LYS A 68 -1.60 -11.62 14.33
CA LYS A 68 -2.50 -12.09 15.39
C LYS A 68 -3.29 -10.94 16.03
N THR A 69 -2.61 -9.83 16.38
CA THR A 69 -3.28 -8.68 16.98
C THR A 69 -4.27 -8.04 16.01
N HIS A 70 -3.91 -7.92 14.73
CA HIS A 70 -4.81 -7.39 13.71
C HIS A 70 -6.03 -8.30 13.48
N ALA A 71 -5.86 -9.62 13.54
CA ALA A 71 -6.97 -10.57 13.43
C ALA A 71 -7.93 -10.47 14.64
N ALA A 72 -7.39 -10.31 15.86
CA ALA A 72 -8.19 -10.13 17.07
C ALA A 72 -9.00 -8.83 17.03
N LEU A 73 -8.37 -7.70 16.66
CA LEU A 73 -9.04 -6.41 16.48
C LEU A 73 -10.13 -6.49 15.40
N ALA A 74 -9.85 -7.16 14.27
CA ALA A 74 -10.84 -7.34 13.22
C ALA A 74 -12.07 -8.13 13.72
N ALA A 75 -11.87 -9.18 14.53
CA ALA A 75 -12.98 -9.93 15.13
C ALA A 75 -13.84 -9.05 16.04
N GLU A 76 -13.23 -8.22 16.89
CA GLU A 76 -13.96 -7.26 17.74
C GLU A 76 -14.76 -6.24 16.92
N HIS A 77 -14.17 -5.67 15.87
CA HIS A 77 -14.86 -4.75 14.97
C HIS A 77 -16.07 -5.42 14.28
N THR A 78 -15.92 -6.66 13.80
CA THR A 78 -17.04 -7.38 13.17
C THR A 78 -18.21 -7.64 14.13
N ALA A 79 -17.91 -7.89 15.42
CA ALA A 79 -18.94 -8.10 16.44
C ALA A 79 -19.70 -6.79 16.72
N LEU A 80 -18.98 -5.67 16.86
CA LEU A 80 -19.57 -4.36 17.05
C LEU A 80 -20.42 -3.94 15.84
N ASP A 81 -19.91 -4.09 14.62
CA ASP A 81 -20.61 -3.75 13.38
C ASP A 81 -21.91 -4.56 13.25
N ARG A 82 -21.88 -5.86 13.59
CA ARG A 82 -23.08 -6.72 13.59
C ARG A 82 -24.12 -6.25 14.62
N ALA A 83 -23.67 -5.87 15.82
CA ALA A 83 -24.57 -5.37 16.86
C ALA A 83 -25.20 -4.03 16.46
N VAL A 84 -24.41 -3.09 15.92
CA VAL A 84 -24.90 -1.81 15.41
C VAL A 84 -25.88 -2.02 14.28
N LEU A 85 -25.58 -2.90 13.32
CA LEU A 85 -26.47 -3.21 12.21
C LEU A 85 -27.83 -3.74 12.71
N SER A 86 -27.82 -4.61 13.74
CA SER A 86 -29.06 -5.11 14.36
C SER A 86 -29.91 -3.99 14.94
N VAL A 87 -29.30 -3.06 15.69
CA VAL A 87 -30.02 -1.92 16.31
C VAL A 87 -30.57 -0.98 15.24
N VAL A 88 -29.79 -0.71 14.20
CA VAL A 88 -30.24 0.11 13.06
C VAL A 88 -31.43 -0.56 12.39
N VAL A 89 -31.37 -1.84 12.04
CA VAL A 89 -32.47 -2.55 11.37
C VAL A 89 -33.75 -2.58 12.23
N GLN A 90 -33.62 -2.75 13.54
CA GLN A 90 -34.76 -2.72 14.47
C GLN A 90 -35.44 -1.36 14.57
N SER A 91 -34.69 -0.26 14.38
CA SER A 91 -35.25 1.10 14.40
C SER A 91 -35.81 1.55 13.05
N MET A 92 -35.61 0.79 11.97
CA MET A 92 -36.20 1.07 10.67
C MET A 92 -37.69 0.74 10.62
N SER A 93 -38.47 1.53 9.87
CA SER A 93 -39.90 1.30 9.68
C SER A 93 -40.19 -0.10 9.11
N PRO A 94 -41.32 -0.74 9.48
CA PRO A 94 -41.67 -2.09 9.01
C PRO A 94 -41.79 -2.19 7.48
N ALA A 95 -42.10 -1.08 6.80
CA ALA A 95 -42.11 -0.99 5.34
C ALA A 95 -40.73 -1.25 4.69
N VAL A 96 -39.63 -1.01 5.41
CA VAL A 96 -38.26 -1.26 4.93
C VAL A 96 -37.82 -2.71 5.22
N GLN A 97 -38.32 -3.32 6.29
CA GLN A 97 -37.95 -4.70 6.69
C GLN A 97 -38.51 -5.77 5.75
N GLN A 98 -39.63 -5.51 5.07
CA GLN A 98 -40.29 -6.45 4.16
C GLN A 98 -39.79 -6.39 2.71
N ASN A 99 -38.79 -5.56 2.40
CA ASN A 99 -38.18 -5.55 1.08
C ASN A 99 -37.18 -6.71 0.95
N ARG A 100 -37.69 -7.95 0.95
CA ARG A 100 -36.93 -9.14 0.51
C ARG A 100 -36.69 -8.95 -1.00
N PRO A 101 -35.44 -8.90 -1.49
CA PRO A 101 -35.21 -8.73 -2.91
C PRO A 101 -35.56 -10.04 -3.63
N GLU A 102 -36.84 -10.22 -3.93
CA GLU A 102 -37.39 -11.25 -4.83
C GLU A 102 -37.42 -10.72 -6.27
N GLN A 103 -36.40 -9.96 -6.67
CA GLN A 103 -36.18 -9.53 -8.04
C GLN A 103 -34.84 -10.07 -8.52
N SER A 104 -34.89 -11.31 -9.00
CA SER A 104 -33.93 -11.82 -9.96
C SER A 104 -34.14 -11.12 -11.30
N GLU A 105 -33.64 -9.90 -11.45
CA GLU A 105 -33.24 -9.40 -12.78
C GLU A 105 -32.35 -8.17 -12.62
N GLN A 106 -31.07 -8.39 -12.92
CA GLN A 106 -30.05 -7.37 -13.09
C GLN A 106 -29.85 -6.49 -11.85
N VAL A 107 -29.01 -6.98 -10.93
CA VAL A 107 -28.07 -6.08 -10.24
C VAL A 107 -27.22 -5.44 -11.34
N LYS A 108 -27.72 -4.36 -11.95
CA LYS A 108 -26.87 -3.39 -12.63
C LYS A 108 -25.97 -2.89 -11.53
N HIS A 109 -24.79 -3.50 -11.44
CA HIS A 109 -23.75 -3.04 -10.54
C HIS A 109 -23.67 -1.52 -10.76
N PRO A 110 -23.79 -0.70 -9.70
CA PRO A 110 -23.84 0.76 -9.81
C PRO A 110 -22.53 1.37 -10.39
N SER A 111 -21.62 0.54 -10.88
CA SER A 111 -20.34 0.87 -11.50
C SER A 111 -20.31 0.68 -13.02
N ARG A 112 -21.39 0.23 -13.68
CA ARG A 112 -21.37 0.02 -15.14
C ARG A 112 -21.87 1.18 -15.99
N SER A 113 -22.33 2.30 -15.45
CA SER A 113 -22.77 3.43 -16.29
C SER A 113 -21.61 4.38 -16.65
N CYS A 114 -21.65 4.95 -17.86
CA CYS A 114 -20.69 5.96 -18.28
C CYS A 114 -20.77 7.20 -17.37
N VAL A 115 -19.64 7.63 -16.80
CA VAL A 115 -19.62 8.75 -15.85
C VAL A 115 -19.93 10.11 -16.49
N TRP A 116 -19.81 10.20 -17.82
CA TRP A 116 -20.06 11.43 -18.58
C TRP A 116 -21.51 11.53 -19.08
N CYS A 117 -21.97 10.60 -19.91
CA CYS A 117 -23.33 10.69 -20.46
C CYS A 117 -24.38 10.13 -19.50
N ARG A 118 -24.02 9.14 -18.66
CA ARG A 118 -24.94 8.38 -17.81
C ARG A 118 -26.10 7.70 -18.57
N VAL A 119 -26.01 7.59 -19.90
CA VAL A 119 -27.02 6.96 -20.77
C VAL A 119 -26.61 5.52 -21.07
N GLU A 120 -25.41 5.32 -21.61
CA GLU A 120 -24.90 3.99 -21.93
C GLU A 120 -23.99 3.44 -20.84
N ASP A 121 -23.76 2.13 -20.91
CA ASP A 121 -22.81 1.45 -20.05
C ASP A 121 -21.36 1.78 -20.42
N ALA A 122 -20.51 1.87 -19.40
CA ALA A 122 -19.08 2.01 -19.51
C ALA A 122 -18.47 0.73 -20.09
N GLN A 123 -17.67 0.91 -21.14
CA GLN A 123 -17.02 -0.16 -21.92
C GLN A 123 -15.51 0.05 -22.03
N HIS A 124 -14.96 1.10 -21.42
CA HIS A 124 -13.57 1.50 -21.57
C HIS A 124 -12.87 1.65 -20.22
N VAL A 125 -11.73 0.96 -20.09
CA VAL A 125 -10.87 0.94 -18.91
C VAL A 125 -9.70 1.90 -19.10
N MET A 126 -9.39 2.63 -18.03
CA MET A 126 -8.25 3.55 -17.92
C MET A 126 -7.00 2.82 -17.43
N VAL A 127 -5.92 2.80 -18.21
CA VAL A 127 -4.65 2.16 -17.81
C VAL A 127 -3.67 3.23 -17.30
N PRO A 128 -3.00 3.03 -16.14
CA PRO A 128 -2.85 1.78 -15.38
C PRO A 128 -3.81 1.62 -14.20
N CYS A 129 -4.76 2.53 -13.99
CA CYS A 129 -5.56 2.52 -12.77
C CYS A 129 -6.71 1.48 -12.76
N GLY A 130 -7.07 0.91 -13.91
CA GLY A 130 -8.07 -0.16 -14.03
C GLY A 130 -9.53 0.28 -13.94
N HIS A 131 -9.82 1.58 -13.87
CA HIS A 131 -11.21 2.04 -13.73
C HIS A 131 -11.97 2.04 -15.05
N LEU A 132 -13.09 1.32 -15.07
CA LEU A 132 -14.09 1.29 -16.14
C LEU A 132 -15.02 2.50 -15.98
N CYS A 133 -15.00 3.47 -16.90
CA CYS A 133 -15.74 4.74 -16.68
C CYS A 133 -16.37 5.41 -17.92
N TYR A 134 -16.03 5.03 -19.15
CA TYR A 134 -16.62 5.65 -20.36
C TYR A 134 -17.28 4.64 -21.30
N CYS A 135 -18.41 5.02 -21.89
CA CYS A 135 -18.99 4.32 -23.03
C CYS A 135 -18.19 4.58 -24.33
N HIS A 136 -18.50 3.82 -25.38
CA HIS A 136 -17.84 3.99 -26.68
C HIS A 136 -18.06 5.37 -27.31
N GLY A 137 -19.25 5.94 -27.21
CA GLY A 137 -19.53 7.26 -27.77
C GLY A 137 -18.73 8.38 -27.08
N CYS A 138 -18.63 8.34 -25.75
CA CYS A 138 -17.90 9.34 -24.97
C CYS A 138 -16.39 9.24 -25.16
N VAL A 139 -15.82 8.02 -25.26
CA VAL A 139 -14.37 7.87 -25.42
C VAL A 139 -13.86 8.38 -26.77
N GLN A 140 -14.67 8.34 -27.83
CA GLN A 140 -14.27 8.89 -29.12
C GLN A 140 -14.14 10.41 -29.07
N LYS A 141 -14.97 11.06 -28.24
CA LYS A 141 -14.91 12.50 -27.98
C LYS A 141 -13.71 12.88 -27.08
N LEU A 142 -13.11 11.92 -26.37
CA LEU A 142 -11.95 12.15 -25.50
C LEU A 142 -10.69 12.54 -26.28
N ARG A 143 -10.51 12.02 -27.50
CA ARG A 143 -9.26 12.15 -28.27
C ARG A 143 -8.89 13.59 -28.68
N GLY A 144 -9.80 14.56 -28.54
CA GLY A 144 -9.58 15.95 -28.95
C GLY A 144 -9.28 16.95 -27.82
N GLU A 145 -9.80 16.77 -26.61
CA GLU A 145 -9.92 17.90 -25.65
C GLU A 145 -9.73 17.53 -24.16
N TRP A 146 -9.36 16.30 -23.83
CA TRP A 146 -9.54 15.81 -22.46
C TRP A 146 -8.25 15.63 -21.67
N LYS A 147 -8.35 16.03 -20.40
CA LYS A 147 -7.30 15.93 -19.39
C LYS A 147 -6.92 14.46 -19.20
N GLU A 148 -5.62 14.19 -19.16
CA GLU A 148 -4.98 12.86 -19.03
C GLU A 148 -5.27 12.15 -17.69
N LYS A 149 -6.29 12.56 -16.92
CA LYS A 149 -6.60 12.03 -15.59
C LYS A 149 -7.88 11.18 -15.60
N CYS A 150 -7.83 10.05 -14.91
CA CYS A 150 -9.00 9.19 -14.68
C CYS A 150 -10.07 9.95 -13.88
N PRO A 151 -11.35 9.96 -14.30
CA PRO A 151 -12.41 10.67 -13.57
C PRO A 151 -12.73 10.04 -12.20
N VAL A 152 -12.40 8.76 -12.01
CA VAL A 152 -12.66 8.03 -10.77
C VAL A 152 -11.58 8.28 -9.73
N CYS A 153 -10.31 8.03 -10.08
CA CYS A 153 -9.19 8.10 -9.11
C CYS A 153 -8.21 9.25 -9.34
N ARG A 154 -8.44 10.09 -10.35
CA ARG A 154 -7.62 11.26 -10.72
C ARG A 154 -6.17 10.95 -11.10
N ARG A 155 -5.78 9.68 -11.19
CA ARG A 155 -4.45 9.24 -11.66
C ARG A 155 -4.32 9.50 -13.17
N LEU A 156 -3.11 9.83 -13.61
CA LEU A 156 -2.81 9.94 -15.03
C LEU A 156 -3.03 8.58 -15.73
N TYR A 157 -3.75 8.58 -16.84
CA TYR A 157 -3.89 7.41 -17.71
C TYR A 157 -3.05 7.60 -18.97
N ARG A 158 -2.51 6.50 -19.50
CA ARG A 158 -1.68 6.50 -20.71
C ARG A 158 -2.45 6.04 -21.94
N GLU A 159 -3.41 5.16 -21.71
CA GLU A 159 -4.22 4.56 -22.75
C GLU A 159 -5.61 4.22 -22.21
N VAL A 160 -6.55 4.09 -23.14
CA VAL A 160 -7.93 3.72 -22.87
C VAL A 160 -8.28 2.50 -23.71
N VAL A 161 -8.58 1.39 -23.04
CA VAL A 161 -8.77 0.07 -23.67
C VAL A 161 -10.25 -0.30 -23.63
N ARG A 162 -10.79 -0.76 -24.76
CA ARG A 162 -12.17 -1.27 -24.83
C ARG A 162 -12.24 -2.68 -24.27
N VAL A 163 -13.23 -2.94 -23.43
CA VAL A 163 -13.52 -4.26 -22.88
C VAL A 163 -14.73 -4.84 -23.61
N PHE A 164 -14.62 -6.11 -23.99
CA PHE A 164 -15.72 -6.92 -24.53
C PHE A 164 -16.14 -7.91 -23.44
N ALA A 165 -17.44 -8.03 -23.20
CA ALA A 165 -18.04 -8.95 -22.25
C ALA A 165 -19.12 -9.76 -22.95
#